data_AF-A0A1Y2LWT1-F1
#
_entry.id   AF-A0A1Y2LWT1-F1
#
_cell.length_a   1.000
_cell.length_b   1.000
_cell.length_c   1.000
_cell.angle_alpha   90.00
_cell.angle_beta   90.00
_cell.angle_gamma   90.00
#
_symmetry.space_group_name_H-M   'P 1'
#
loop_
_entity.id
_entity.type
_entity.pdbx_description
1 polymer ?
#
loop_
_entity_poly.entity_id
_entity_poly.type
_entity_poly.pdbx_seq_one_letter_code
_entity_poly.pdbx_strand_id
1 'polypeptide(L)'
;MKFSVTSFFAAMAALSISSTAFVIDTFGDTNCGQGVQNGVNVWDNTCATWPNGFKSFKITTWGGSHQMAYFFAPDNCGSLPDRIKKGYVDSTTYDFRLNECVSFNGASANAIASYST
;
A
#
# COMPACT_ATOMS: atom_id res chain seq x y z
N MET A 1 58.68 -21.61 3.84
CA MET A 1 57.52 -21.55 2.94
C MET A 1 56.61 -20.43 3.43
N LYS A 2 56.42 -19.36 2.66
CA LYS A 2 55.56 -18.22 3.03
C LYS A 2 54.26 -18.33 2.22
N PHE A 3 53.14 -18.53 2.88
CA PHE A 3 51.82 -18.49 2.26
C PHE A 3 51.17 -17.13 2.58
N SER A 4 51.14 -16.24 1.59
CA SER A 4 50.31 -15.03 1.64
C SER A 4 49.00 -15.33 0.93
N VAL A 5 47.93 -15.54 1.70
CA VAL A 5 46.57 -15.62 1.19
C VAL A 5 45.98 -14.22 1.28
N THR A 6 45.94 -13.52 0.15
CA THR A 6 45.31 -12.19 0.04
C THR A 6 43.81 -12.40 -0.12
N SER A 7 43.05 -12.30 0.97
CA SER A 7 41.60 -12.39 0.96
C SER A 7 41.00 -11.14 0.28
N PHE A 8 40.40 -11.31 -0.89
CA PHE A 8 39.56 -10.29 -1.53
C PHE A 8 38.20 -10.25 -0.81
N PHE A 9 37.95 -9.21 -0.03
CA PHE A 9 36.61 -8.91 0.49
C PHE A 9 35.81 -8.21 -0.61
N ALA A 10 34.93 -8.95 -1.29
CA ALA A 10 33.93 -8.37 -2.16
C ALA A 10 32.83 -7.71 -1.29
N ALA A 11 32.83 -6.38 -1.22
CA ALA A 11 31.75 -5.64 -0.59
C ALA A 11 30.50 -5.70 -1.48
N MET A 12 29.56 -6.61 -1.17
CA MET A 12 28.22 -6.54 -1.73
C MET A 12 27.51 -5.34 -1.11
N ALA A 13 27.41 -4.24 -1.86
CA ALA A 13 26.49 -3.16 -1.54
C ALA A 13 25.07 -3.73 -1.64
N ALA A 14 24.46 -4.07 -0.50
CA ALA A 14 23.05 -4.41 -0.45
C ALA A 14 22.26 -3.15 -0.81
N LEU A 15 21.64 -3.12 -2.00
CA LEU A 15 20.56 -2.16 -2.27
C LEU A 15 19.41 -2.55 -1.33
N SER A 16 19.35 -1.90 -0.16
CA SER A 16 18.15 -1.93 0.66
C SER A 16 17.05 -1.21 -0.12
N ILE A 17 16.23 -1.97 -0.85
CA ILE A 17 14.92 -1.47 -1.28
C ILE A 17 14.20 -1.19 0.04
N SER A 18 14.06 0.08 0.39
CA SER A 18 13.29 0.50 1.55
C SER A 18 11.82 0.18 1.26
N SER A 19 11.38 -1.04 1.58
CA SER A 19 9.97 -1.42 1.44
C SER A 19 9.19 -0.65 2.49
N THR A 20 8.49 0.39 2.06
CA THR A 20 7.56 1.14 2.91
C THR A 20 6.15 0.58 2.73
N ALA A 21 5.33 0.68 3.76
CA ALA A 21 3.94 0.28 3.71
C ALA A 21 3.09 1.29 4.46
N PHE A 22 1.92 1.60 3.92
CA PHE A 22 0.87 2.22 4.70
C PHE A 22 -0.03 1.13 5.28
N VAL A 23 -0.72 1.46 6.38
CA VAL A 23 -1.64 0.52 7.05
C VAL A 23 -3.06 1.02 6.90
N ILE A 24 -3.98 0.11 6.61
CA ILE A 24 -5.39 0.41 6.47
C ILE A 24 -6.29 -0.54 7.26
N ASP A 25 -7.47 -0.01 7.58
CA ASP A 25 -8.65 -0.78 7.93
C ASP A 25 -9.66 -0.69 6.79
N THR A 26 -10.28 -1.79 6.43
CA THR A 26 -11.31 -1.88 5.38
C THR A 26 -12.66 -2.25 5.97
N PHE A 27 -13.74 -1.78 5.35
CA PHE A 27 -15.11 -1.90 5.86
C PHE A 27 -16.11 -2.24 4.75
N GLY A 28 -17.12 -3.03 5.07
CA GLY A 28 -18.15 -3.54 4.15
C GLY A 28 -19.31 -2.57 3.91
N ASP A 29 -19.40 -1.51 4.70
CA ASP A 29 -20.35 -0.40 4.55
C ASP A 29 -19.64 0.88 4.10
N THR A 30 -20.40 1.96 3.84
CA THR A 30 -19.83 3.24 3.36
C THR A 30 -19.38 4.17 4.47
N ASN A 31 -19.68 3.85 5.73
CA ASN A 31 -19.49 4.74 6.88
C ASN A 31 -18.46 4.19 7.89
N CYS A 32 -17.66 3.22 7.48
CA CYS A 32 -16.67 2.55 8.32
C CYS A 32 -17.25 1.96 9.62
N GLY A 33 -18.47 1.42 9.58
CA GLY A 33 -19.15 0.81 10.72
C GLY A 33 -19.10 -0.72 10.72
N GLN A 34 -18.84 -1.36 9.57
CA GLN A 34 -18.80 -2.81 9.41
C GLN A 34 -17.39 -3.26 8.99
N GLY A 35 -16.52 -3.55 9.94
CA GLY A 35 -15.13 -3.96 9.65
C GLY A 35 -15.06 -5.23 8.79
N VAL A 36 -14.22 -5.20 7.75
CA VAL A 36 -13.86 -6.34 6.91
C VAL A 36 -12.51 -6.88 7.34
N GLN A 37 -11.50 -6.01 7.41
CA GLN A 37 -10.16 -6.38 7.86
C GLN A 37 -9.42 -5.15 8.40
N ASN A 38 -8.73 -5.31 9.52
CA ASN A 38 -8.02 -4.23 10.17
C ASN A 38 -6.50 -4.46 10.13
N GLY A 39 -5.72 -3.39 10.14
CA GLY A 39 -4.26 -3.43 10.24
C GLY A 39 -3.56 -4.03 9.02
N VAL A 40 -4.12 -3.87 7.82
CA VAL A 40 -3.54 -4.44 6.60
C VAL A 40 -2.40 -3.55 6.12
N ASN A 41 -1.20 -4.14 6.02
CA ASN A 41 -0.05 -3.50 5.40
C ASN A 41 -0.18 -3.60 3.87
N VAL A 42 -0.18 -2.46 3.19
CA VAL A 42 -0.10 -2.39 1.73
C VAL A 42 1.28 -1.89 1.36
N TRP A 43 2.13 -2.83 0.94
CA TRP A 43 3.54 -2.58 0.68
C TRP A 43 3.76 -1.91 -0.67
N ASP A 44 4.77 -1.06 -0.73
CA ASP A 44 5.23 -0.47 -1.98
C ASP A 44 5.53 -1.54 -3.05
N ASN A 45 5.15 -1.27 -4.29
CA ASN A 45 5.23 -2.17 -5.44
C ASN A 45 4.45 -3.49 -5.28
N THR A 46 3.40 -3.51 -4.46
CA THR A 46 2.53 -4.68 -4.29
C THR A 46 1.06 -4.38 -4.57
N CYS A 47 0.29 -5.45 -4.74
CA CYS A 47 -1.16 -5.44 -4.82
C CYS A 47 -1.76 -6.28 -3.68
N ALA A 48 -2.48 -5.64 -2.77
CA ALA A 48 -3.26 -6.32 -1.75
C ALA A 48 -4.69 -6.57 -2.27
N THR A 49 -5.26 -7.75 -2.01
CA THR A 49 -6.58 -8.15 -2.51
C THR A 49 -7.51 -8.57 -1.38
N TRP A 50 -8.81 -8.31 -1.57
CA TRP A 50 -9.90 -8.66 -0.67
C TRP A 50 -10.96 -9.47 -1.43
N PRO A 51 -11.11 -10.78 -1.16
CA PRO A 51 -12.03 -11.65 -1.89
C PRO A 51 -13.50 -11.16 -1.87
N ASN A 52 -13.94 -10.59 -0.75
CA ASN A 52 -15.30 -10.08 -0.57
C ASN A 52 -15.43 -8.58 -0.88
N GLY A 53 -14.31 -7.92 -1.22
CA GLY A 53 -14.23 -6.47 -1.37
C GLY A 53 -14.55 -5.67 -0.10
N PHE A 54 -14.54 -4.35 -0.24
CA PHE A 54 -14.84 -3.38 0.80
C PHE A 54 -15.37 -2.07 0.18
N LYS A 55 -16.24 -1.37 0.90
CA LYS A 55 -16.93 -0.16 0.44
C LYS A 55 -16.39 1.13 1.03
N SER A 56 -15.69 1.03 2.15
CA SER A 56 -14.94 2.15 2.74
C SER A 56 -13.67 1.67 3.43
N PHE A 57 -12.76 2.60 3.71
CA PHE A 57 -11.49 2.34 4.36
C PHE A 57 -11.08 3.51 5.25
N LYS A 58 -10.13 3.24 6.15
CA LYS A 58 -9.37 4.23 6.91
C LYS A 58 -7.89 3.93 6.75
N ILE A 59 -7.09 4.97 6.57
CA ILE A 59 -5.64 4.85 6.69
C ILE A 59 -5.31 5.04 8.17
N THR A 60 -4.65 4.06 8.77
CA THR A 60 -4.29 4.09 10.19
C THR A 60 -2.82 4.41 10.42
N THR A 61 -1.97 4.11 9.44
CA THR A 61 -0.54 4.47 9.45
C THR A 61 -0.12 4.96 8.07
N TRP A 62 0.66 6.03 8.04
CA TRP A 62 1.23 6.54 6.81
C TRP A 62 2.22 5.57 6.16
N GLY A 63 2.30 5.69 4.84
CA GLY A 63 3.33 5.08 4.04
C GLY A 63 4.65 5.85 4.05
N GLY A 64 5.55 5.43 3.16
CA GLY A 64 6.77 6.15 2.83
C GLY A 64 6.49 7.51 2.18
N SER A 65 7.57 8.28 1.99
CA SER A 65 7.50 9.57 1.28
C SER A 65 6.93 9.35 -0.12
N HIS A 66 5.93 10.17 -0.49
CA HIS A 66 5.34 10.15 -1.83
C HIS A 66 4.68 8.81 -2.21
N GLN A 67 4.33 7.97 -1.22
CA GLN A 67 3.61 6.72 -1.46
C GLN A 67 2.16 7.01 -1.85
N MET A 68 1.70 6.38 -2.93
CA MET A 68 0.35 6.56 -3.46
C MET A 68 -0.42 5.23 -3.48
N ALA A 69 -1.67 5.28 -3.02
CA ALA A 69 -2.59 4.15 -3.07
C ALA A 69 -3.49 4.23 -4.30
N TYR A 70 -3.74 3.09 -4.92
CA TYR A 70 -4.64 2.93 -6.07
C TYR A 70 -5.64 1.83 -5.76
N PHE A 71 -6.93 2.15 -5.80
CA PHE A 71 -8.01 1.24 -5.45
C PHE A 71 -8.71 0.74 -6.71
N PHE A 72 -8.95 -0.57 -6.80
CA PHE A 72 -9.49 -1.21 -8.00
C PHE A 72 -10.80 -1.93 -7.70
N ALA A 73 -11.65 -1.99 -8.73
CA ALA A 73 -12.85 -2.81 -8.77
C ALA A 73 -13.15 -3.17 -10.24
N PRO A 74 -13.29 -4.45 -10.63
CA PRO A 74 -12.87 -5.69 -9.98
C PRO A 74 -11.45 -6.16 -10.38
N ASP A 75 -10.70 -5.34 -11.11
CA ASP A 75 -9.51 -5.73 -11.90
C ASP A 75 -8.25 -6.15 -11.12
N ASN A 76 -8.29 -6.29 -9.79
CA ASN A 76 -7.17 -6.80 -8.99
C ASN A 76 -5.79 -6.17 -9.31
N CYS A 77 -5.74 -4.84 -9.47
CA CYS A 77 -4.53 -4.10 -9.86
C CYS A 77 -3.99 -4.38 -11.28
N GLY A 78 -4.81 -4.91 -12.21
CA GLY A 78 -4.37 -5.24 -13.57
C GLY A 78 -3.86 -4.05 -14.36
N SER A 79 -4.52 -2.90 -14.27
CA SER A 79 -4.15 -1.69 -15.00
C SER A 79 -4.36 -0.44 -14.16
N LEU A 80 -3.27 0.27 -13.83
CA LEU A 80 -3.32 1.50 -13.03
C LEU A 80 -4.39 2.51 -13.54
N PRO A 81 -4.52 2.81 -14.85
CA PRO A 81 -5.59 3.69 -15.36
C PRO A 81 -7.01 3.33 -14.94
N ASP A 82 -7.29 2.04 -14.70
CA ASP A 82 -8.64 1.52 -14.40
C ASP A 82 -8.98 1.57 -12.91
N ARG A 83 -8.12 2.20 -12.08
CA ARG A 83 -8.44 2.48 -10.67
C ARG A 83 -9.71 3.30 -10.54
N ILE A 84 -10.52 2.97 -9.53
CA ILE A 84 -11.73 3.71 -9.16
C ILE A 84 -11.44 4.87 -8.20
N LYS A 85 -10.31 4.80 -7.48
CA LYS A 85 -9.85 5.86 -6.58
C LYS A 85 -8.33 5.81 -6.45
N LYS A 86 -7.71 6.96 -6.22
CA LYS A 86 -6.29 7.06 -5.87
C LYS A 86 -6.04 8.27 -4.98
N GLY A 87 -4.91 8.29 -4.32
CA GLY A 87 -4.42 9.44 -3.57
C GLY A 87 -3.18 9.10 -2.77
N TYR A 88 -2.41 10.13 -2.45
CA TYR A 88 -1.25 10.02 -1.58
C TYR A 88 -1.64 9.55 -0.18
N VAL A 89 -0.85 8.60 0.31
CA VAL A 89 -0.95 7.98 1.63
C VAL A 89 0.31 8.27 2.45
N ASP A 90 0.85 9.47 2.25
CA ASP A 90 2.04 9.98 2.90
C ASP A 90 1.70 11.11 3.88
N SER A 91 2.71 11.52 4.66
CA SER A 91 2.62 12.62 5.62
C SER A 91 3.02 13.97 5.02
N THR A 92 3.08 14.10 3.70
CA THR A 92 3.63 15.29 3.03
C THR A 92 2.65 15.96 2.09
N THR A 93 1.82 15.16 1.41
CA THR A 93 0.90 15.60 0.36
C THR A 93 -0.55 15.56 0.80
N TYR A 94 -0.92 14.62 1.69
CA TYR A 94 -2.19 14.58 2.43
C TYR A 94 -3.49 14.50 1.59
N ASP A 95 -3.48 13.80 0.45
CA ASP A 95 -4.73 13.54 -0.32
C ASP A 95 -5.75 12.76 0.51
N PHE A 96 -5.28 11.74 1.21
CA PHE A 96 -6.02 11.08 2.28
C PHE A 96 -5.56 11.60 3.63
N ARG A 97 -6.33 11.34 4.69
CA ARG A 97 -5.98 11.67 6.07
C ARG A 97 -6.03 10.43 6.96
N LEU A 98 -5.19 10.39 7.99
CA LEU A 98 -5.27 9.33 8.99
C LEU A 98 -6.62 9.32 9.68
N ASN A 99 -7.15 8.12 9.88
CA ASN A 99 -8.41 7.82 10.55
C ASN A 99 -9.66 8.44 9.91
N GLU A 100 -9.52 9.11 8.76
CA GLU A 100 -10.65 9.59 7.98
C GLU A 100 -11.33 8.40 7.29
N CYS A 101 -12.65 8.33 7.42
CA CYS A 101 -13.43 7.33 6.72
C CYS A 101 -13.65 7.76 5.27
N VAL A 102 -13.13 6.98 4.34
CA VAL A 102 -13.24 7.26 2.91
C VAL A 102 -14.03 6.14 2.24
N SER A 103 -15.06 6.50 1.48
CA SER A 103 -15.87 5.54 0.72
C SER A 103 -15.69 5.69 -0.79
N PHE A 104 -16.24 4.73 -1.54
CA PHE A 104 -16.28 4.72 -3.01
C PHE A 104 -17.65 5.12 -3.57
N ASN A 105 -18.39 6.00 -2.88
CA ASN A 105 -19.70 6.50 -3.34
C ASN A 105 -20.69 5.37 -3.75
N GLY A 106 -20.70 4.26 -3.00
CA GLY A 106 -21.55 3.09 -3.24
C GLY A 106 -20.91 1.95 -4.02
N ALA A 107 -19.75 2.16 -4.64
CA ALA A 107 -18.96 1.08 -5.24
C ALA A 107 -18.21 0.25 -4.16
N SER A 108 -17.66 -0.90 -4.59
CA SER A 108 -16.85 -1.77 -3.74
C SER A 108 -15.49 -1.99 -4.42
N ALA A 109 -14.40 -1.70 -3.71
CA ALA A 109 -13.06 -2.07 -4.14
C ALA A 109 -12.74 -3.50 -3.72
N ASN A 110 -11.93 -4.21 -4.50
CA ASN A 110 -11.43 -5.54 -4.15
C ASN A 110 -9.90 -5.64 -4.14
N ALA A 111 -9.20 -4.59 -4.57
CA ALA A 111 -7.76 -4.58 -4.51
C ALA A 111 -7.19 -3.17 -4.36
N ILE A 112 -5.97 -3.11 -3.82
CA ILE A 112 -5.22 -1.88 -3.62
C ILE A 112 -3.79 -2.12 -4.06
N ALA A 113 -3.32 -1.34 -5.04
CA ALA A 113 -1.90 -1.26 -5.36
C ALA A 113 -1.27 -0.08 -4.64
N SER A 114 0.03 -0.20 -4.36
CA SER A 114 0.85 0.88 -3.81
C SER A 114 2.08 1.11 -4.65
N TYR A 115 2.40 2.39 -4.89
CA TYR A 115 3.64 2.80 -5.54
C TYR A 115 4.19 4.08 -4.89
N SER A 116 5.46 4.08 -4.52
CA SER A 116 6.22 5.30 -4.20
C SER A 116 6.79 5.87 -5.50
N THR A 117 6.63 7.18 -5.73
CA THR A 117 7.17 7.88 -6.90
C THR A 117 8.20 8.91 -6.53
#